data_AF-A0A8E4XYT9-F1
#
_entry.id   AF-A0A8E4XYT9-F1
#
_cell.length_a   1.000
_cell.length_b   1.000
_cell.length_c   1.000
_cell.angle_alpha   90.00
_cell.angle_beta   90.00
_cell.angle_gamma   90.00
#
_symmetry.space_group_name_H-M   'P 1'
#
loop_
_entity.id
_entity.type
_entity.pdbx_description
1 polymer ?
#
loop_
_entity_poly.entity_id
_entity_poly.type
_entity_poly.pdbx_seq_one_letter_code
_entity_poly.pdbx_strand_id
1 'polypeptide(L)'
;MPHNHVYEAEHVTDDEEGDDLDEEMEEDPHIEDIDGSDSEEDENDYANNKLRDTTAAQARMGRDIQGIPWEKLSISREKYRQTRLEHYKNYENIPQSGDVSSMESKVVEKGGAYYQFRRNSRSVKSTILHFQLRNLVWATSKHDVFFMSNFSIIHWNALTCTRSEVLNVAGHVAPIEKHPGSLLEGFTQTQVGTLAVKDGLLIAGGFQGELICKYLDRPGVSYCSRTTYDDNAISNALEIYSSPSGALHFTAAINDSGVRDFDMERFQQTKHFSVSLASESYFSKS
;
A
#
# COMPACT_ATOMS: atom_id res chain seq x y z
N MET A 1 39.63 -48.88 21.00
CA MET A 1 39.01 -47.99 22.00
C MET A 1 39.74 -46.67 21.96
N PRO A 2 39.09 -45.51 21.69
CA PRO A 2 37.70 -45.25 21.26
C PRO A 2 37.65 -44.85 19.76
N HIS A 3 36.71 -45.33 18.95
CA HIS A 3 35.32 -44.90 18.75
C HIS A 3 35.15 -43.42 18.33
N ASN A 4 35.16 -43.17 17.02
CA ASN A 4 34.40 -42.08 16.40
C ASN A 4 33.42 -42.72 15.41
N HIS A 5 32.13 -42.60 15.71
CA HIS A 5 31.04 -42.92 14.81
C HIS A 5 31.01 -41.86 13.71
N VAL A 6 31.14 -42.30 12.47
CA VAL A 6 30.73 -41.56 11.28
C VAL A 6 29.22 -41.71 11.22
N TYR A 7 28.48 -40.61 11.37
CA TYR A 7 27.10 -40.54 10.92
C TYR A 7 27.13 -39.92 9.53
N GLU A 8 26.75 -40.75 8.54
CA GLU A 8 26.34 -40.29 7.21
C GLU A 8 25.21 -39.29 7.38
N ALA A 9 25.39 -38.07 6.86
CA ALA A 9 24.29 -37.15 6.66
C ALA A 9 23.63 -37.53 5.34
N GLU A 10 22.46 -38.16 5.45
CA GLU A 10 21.55 -38.34 4.33
C GLU A 10 21.16 -36.96 3.78
N HIS A 11 21.39 -36.76 2.49
CA HIS A 11 20.90 -35.61 1.73
C HIS A 11 19.36 -35.64 1.75
N VAL A 12 18.76 -34.80 2.57
CA VAL A 12 17.35 -34.43 2.42
C VAL A 12 17.30 -33.22 1.51
N THR A 13 16.82 -33.44 0.29
CA THR A 13 16.35 -32.41 -0.63
C THR A 13 15.05 -31.86 -0.06
N ASP A 14 15.06 -30.65 0.49
CA ASP A 14 13.82 -29.90 0.75
C ASP A 14 13.35 -29.31 -0.59
N ASP A 15 12.67 -30.17 -1.36
CA ASP A 15 11.71 -29.74 -2.36
C ASP A 15 10.44 -29.34 -1.60
N GLU A 16 10.37 -28.10 -1.09
CA GLU A 16 9.09 -27.51 -0.72
C GLU A 16 8.46 -26.94 -2.00
N GLU A 17 7.72 -27.82 -2.68
CA GLU A 17 6.70 -27.46 -3.67
C GLU A 17 5.78 -26.42 -3.00
N GLY A 18 5.83 -25.19 -3.50
CA GLY A 18 4.82 -24.19 -3.16
C GLY A 18 3.49 -24.66 -3.72
N ASP A 19 2.59 -25.08 -2.83
CA ASP A 19 1.20 -25.35 -3.18
C ASP A 19 0.62 -24.09 -3.85
N ASP A 20 0.43 -24.19 -5.17
CA ASP A 20 -0.49 -23.37 -5.94
C ASP A 20 -1.90 -23.60 -5.38
N LEU A 21 -2.27 -22.84 -4.35
CA LEU A 21 -3.66 -22.72 -3.92
C LEU A 21 -4.36 -21.78 -4.90
N ASP A 22 -4.80 -22.36 -6.02
CA ASP A 22 -5.95 -21.90 -6.78
C ASP A 22 -7.16 -21.88 -5.81
N GLU A 23 -7.39 -20.76 -5.14
CA GLU A 23 -8.67 -20.51 -4.47
C GLU A 23 -9.72 -20.29 -5.57
N GLU A 24 -10.40 -21.39 -5.93
CA GLU A 24 -11.67 -21.37 -6.65
C GLU A 24 -12.61 -20.39 -5.93
N MET A 25 -12.80 -19.23 -6.56
CA MET A 25 -13.84 -18.29 -6.19
C MET A 25 -15.18 -18.99 -6.42
N GLU A 26 -15.83 -19.48 -5.36
CA GLU A 26 -17.20 -19.97 -5.48
C GLU A 26 -18.10 -18.81 -5.95
N GLU A 27 -18.40 -18.81 -7.25
CA GLU A 27 -19.38 -17.94 -7.88
C GLU A 27 -20.78 -18.32 -7.38
N ASP A 28 -21.50 -17.33 -6.85
CA ASP A 28 -22.90 -17.43 -6.45
C ASP A 28 -23.77 -17.86 -7.67
N PRO A 29 -24.41 -19.04 -7.66
CA PRO A 29 -24.96 -19.63 -8.86
C PRO A 29 -26.39 -19.14 -9.12
N HIS A 30 -26.60 -17.84 -9.35
CA HIS A 30 -27.88 -17.31 -9.84
C HIS A 30 -27.71 -16.02 -10.65
N ILE A 31 -27.01 -16.10 -11.79
CA ILE A 31 -27.25 -15.19 -12.92
C ILE A 31 -27.32 -16.06 -14.17
N GLU A 32 -28.54 -16.38 -14.59
CA GLU A 32 -28.78 -17.14 -15.82
C GLU A 32 -28.25 -16.37 -17.05
N ASP A 33 -27.49 -17.08 -17.87
CA ASP A 33 -27.06 -16.68 -19.20
C ASP A 33 -28.25 -16.34 -20.09
N ILE A 34 -28.32 -15.09 -20.56
CA ILE A 34 -29.10 -14.73 -21.74
C ILE A 34 -28.11 -14.35 -22.85
N ASP A 35 -28.02 -15.28 -23.80
CA ASP A 35 -27.29 -15.21 -25.06
C ASP A 35 -27.81 -14.07 -25.97
N GLY A 36 -26.85 -13.35 -26.54
CA GLY A 36 -26.87 -12.53 -27.76
C GLY A 36 -28.18 -11.97 -28.29
N SER A 37 -28.42 -10.67 -28.06
CA SER A 37 -29.15 -9.84 -29.02
C SER A 37 -28.71 -8.38 -28.96
N ASP A 38 -28.04 -7.93 -30.03
CA ASP A 38 -27.76 -6.52 -30.33
C ASP A 38 -29.04 -5.69 -30.21
N SER A 39 -29.12 -4.90 -29.13
CA SER A 39 -29.99 -3.74 -29.05
C SER A 39 -29.25 -2.64 -28.29
N GLU A 40 -28.55 -1.82 -29.07
CA GLU A 40 -28.05 -0.52 -28.65
C GLU A 40 -29.24 0.34 -28.21
N GLU A 41 -29.55 0.42 -26.91
CA GLU A 41 -30.36 1.47 -26.25
C GLU A 41 -30.74 1.02 -24.82
N ASP A 42 -29.78 1.01 -23.86
CA ASP A 42 -30.03 1.36 -22.43
C ASP A 42 -28.85 1.11 -21.44
N GLU A 43 -27.61 0.85 -21.89
CA GLU A 43 -26.45 0.75 -20.97
C GLU A 43 -25.86 2.11 -20.52
N ASN A 44 -26.42 3.23 -20.97
CA ASN A 44 -25.85 4.56 -20.69
C ASN A 44 -26.22 5.16 -19.32
N ASP A 45 -27.13 4.55 -18.56
CA ASP A 45 -27.60 5.14 -17.29
C ASP A 45 -26.89 4.59 -16.04
N TYR A 46 -26.27 3.40 -16.11
CA TYR A 46 -25.47 2.84 -15.01
C TYR A 46 -24.05 3.43 -14.93
N ALA A 47 -23.46 3.77 -16.07
CA ALA A 47 -22.17 4.48 -16.13
C ALA A 47 -22.26 5.93 -15.63
N ASN A 48 -23.46 6.52 -15.64
CA ASN A 48 -23.70 7.91 -15.24
C ASN A 48 -23.98 8.09 -13.74
N ASN A 49 -24.07 7.00 -12.98
CA ASN A 49 -24.04 7.03 -11.53
C ASN A 49 -22.59 7.25 -11.05
N LYS A 50 -21.99 8.39 -11.45
CA LYS A 50 -20.83 8.98 -10.76
C LYS A 50 -21.06 8.76 -9.28
N LEU A 51 -20.20 7.99 -8.61
CA LEU A 51 -20.24 7.77 -7.16
C LEU A 51 -20.20 9.15 -6.48
N ARG A 52 -21.35 9.80 -6.33
CA ARG A 52 -21.42 11.19 -5.88
C ARG A 52 -20.89 11.23 -4.47
N ASP A 53 -19.86 12.04 -4.25
CA ASP A 53 -19.31 12.30 -2.92
C ASP A 53 -20.42 12.45 -1.87
N THR A 54 -20.19 11.93 -0.67
CA THR A 54 -21.12 12.14 0.44
C THR A 54 -20.71 13.40 1.18
N THR A 55 -21.60 14.41 1.19
CA THR A 55 -21.41 15.66 1.93
C THR A 55 -21.81 15.49 3.40
N ALA A 56 -21.28 16.35 4.29
CA ALA A 56 -21.71 16.37 5.68
C ALA A 56 -23.24 16.54 5.87
N ALA A 57 -23.88 17.34 5.02
CA ALA A 57 -25.33 17.53 5.08
C ALA A 57 -26.09 16.24 4.75
N GLN A 58 -25.68 15.52 3.71
CA GLN A 58 -26.26 14.23 3.35
C GLN A 58 -26.03 13.17 4.41
N ALA A 59 -24.82 13.12 5.00
CA ALA A 59 -24.54 12.20 6.09
C ALA A 59 -25.43 12.46 7.32
N ARG A 60 -25.68 13.74 7.66
CA ARG A 60 -26.63 14.10 8.72
C ARG A 60 -28.07 13.73 8.41
N MET A 61 -28.44 13.63 7.13
CA MET A 61 -29.75 13.14 6.68
C MET A 61 -29.82 11.60 6.60
N GLY A 62 -28.79 10.89 7.08
CA GLY A 62 -28.78 9.42 7.12
C GLY A 62 -28.12 8.74 5.92
N ARG A 63 -27.59 9.50 4.94
CA ARG A 63 -26.81 8.90 3.85
C ARG A 63 -25.52 8.29 4.39
N ASP A 64 -25.20 7.07 3.96
CA ASP A 64 -23.95 6.44 4.37
C ASP A 64 -22.72 7.25 3.90
N ILE A 65 -21.72 7.39 4.78
CA ILE A 65 -20.51 8.18 4.52
C ILE A 65 -19.62 7.57 3.44
N GLN A 66 -19.67 6.25 3.23
CA GLN A 66 -19.03 5.55 2.12
C GLN A 66 -19.94 5.51 0.89
N GLY A 67 -21.19 5.93 1.08
CA GLY A 67 -22.27 5.98 0.09
C GLY A 67 -22.66 4.58 -0.40
N ILE A 68 -22.55 3.58 0.49
CA ILE A 68 -23.11 2.26 0.29
C ILE A 68 -24.64 2.39 0.36
N PRO A 69 -25.39 1.95 -0.67
CA PRO A 69 -26.84 2.04 -0.70
C PRO A 69 -27.46 0.88 0.10
N TRP A 70 -27.33 0.92 1.43
CA TRP A 70 -27.81 -0.15 2.33
C TRP A 70 -29.30 -0.47 2.13
N GLU A 71 -30.11 0.50 1.72
CA GLU A 71 -31.53 0.34 1.40
C GLU A 71 -31.81 -0.55 0.18
N LYS A 72 -30.81 -0.77 -0.68
CA LYS A 72 -30.90 -1.65 -1.86
C LYS A 72 -30.32 -3.05 -1.61
N LEU A 73 -29.66 -3.25 -0.47
CA LEU A 73 -29.02 -4.52 -0.14
C LEU A 73 -29.98 -5.38 0.69
N SER A 74 -29.83 -6.70 0.57
CA SER A 74 -30.56 -7.69 1.39
C SER A 74 -30.12 -7.71 2.86
N ILE A 75 -28.99 -7.06 3.17
CA ILE A 75 -28.39 -7.01 4.51
C ILE A 75 -28.32 -5.57 5.02
N SER A 76 -28.68 -5.38 6.30
CA SER A 76 -28.51 -4.08 6.96
C SER A 76 -27.05 -3.84 7.33
N ARG A 77 -26.68 -2.56 7.45
CA ARG A 77 -25.34 -2.15 7.91
C ARG A 77 -24.95 -2.81 9.24
N GLU A 78 -25.89 -2.89 10.18
CA GLU A 78 -25.64 -3.45 11.51
C GLU A 78 -25.40 -4.96 11.42
N LYS A 79 -26.22 -5.66 10.62
CA LYS A 79 -26.05 -7.11 10.45
C LYS A 79 -24.73 -7.43 9.75
N TYR A 80 -24.35 -6.68 8.72
CA TYR A 80 -23.05 -6.84 8.06
C TYR A 80 -21.89 -6.63 9.03
N ARG A 81 -21.96 -5.59 9.89
CA ARG A 81 -20.95 -5.34 10.92
C ARG A 81 -20.83 -6.50 11.89
N GLN A 82 -21.96 -7.03 12.38
CA GLN A 82 -21.99 -8.16 13.28
C GLN A 82 -21.34 -9.39 12.63
N THR A 83 -21.76 -9.75 11.41
CA THR A 83 -21.20 -10.90 10.68
C THR A 83 -19.70 -10.78 10.52
N ARG A 84 -19.18 -9.59 10.18
CA ARG A 84 -17.74 -9.35 10.07
C ARG A 84 -17.04 -9.55 11.42
N LEU A 85 -17.58 -9.06 12.53
CA LEU A 85 -16.96 -9.25 13.85
C LEU A 85 -16.91 -10.72 14.29
N GLU A 86 -17.89 -11.53 13.87
CA GLU A 86 -17.99 -12.95 14.23
C GLU A 86 -17.09 -13.84 13.35
N HIS A 87 -16.96 -13.53 12.06
CA HIS A 87 -16.37 -14.46 11.08
C HIS A 87 -15.07 -13.96 10.44
N TYR A 88 -14.77 -12.66 10.46
CA TYR A 88 -13.58 -12.12 9.81
C TYR A 88 -12.32 -12.47 10.59
N LYS A 89 -11.40 -13.17 9.94
CA LYS A 89 -10.07 -13.46 10.47
C LYS A 89 -9.05 -12.57 9.76
N ASN A 90 -8.23 -11.86 10.53
CA ASN A 90 -7.12 -11.10 9.96
C ASN A 90 -6.06 -12.08 9.44
N TYR A 91 -5.45 -11.73 8.31
CA TYR A 91 -4.17 -12.33 7.96
C TYR A 91 -3.11 -11.84 8.95
N GLU A 92 -2.30 -12.75 9.48
CA GLU A 92 -1.22 -12.45 10.42
C GLU A 92 0.08 -13.14 9.97
N ASN A 93 1.16 -12.36 9.83
CA ASN A 93 2.50 -12.93 9.60
C ASN A 93 3.05 -13.63 10.86
N ILE A 94 2.61 -13.17 12.04
CA ILE A 94 2.98 -13.75 13.34
C ILE A 94 1.67 -14.16 14.02
N PRO A 95 1.50 -15.46 14.36
CA PRO A 95 0.29 -15.94 15.01
C PRO A 95 -0.03 -15.16 16.28
N GLN A 96 -1.30 -14.81 16.47
CA GLN A 96 -1.82 -14.11 17.66
C GLN A 96 -1.23 -12.70 17.85
N SER A 97 -0.66 -12.10 16.80
CA SER A 97 -0.12 -10.74 16.88
C SER A 97 -1.19 -9.68 17.20
N GLY A 98 -2.44 -9.92 16.79
CA GLY A 98 -3.58 -9.09 17.16
C GLY A 98 -4.02 -9.20 18.62
N ASP A 99 -3.84 -10.37 19.26
CA ASP A 99 -4.35 -10.66 20.60
C ASP A 99 -3.68 -9.83 21.68
N VAL A 100 -2.37 -9.55 21.52
CA VAL A 100 -1.59 -8.72 22.44
C VAL A 100 -2.04 -7.25 22.40
N SER A 101 -2.64 -6.80 21.30
CA SER A 101 -3.13 -5.42 21.13
C SER A 101 -4.50 -5.16 21.79
N SER A 102 -5.18 -6.21 22.25
CA SER A 102 -6.51 -6.13 22.87
C SER A 102 -6.52 -5.48 24.26
N MET A 103 -5.37 -4.96 24.72
CA MET A 103 -5.23 -4.28 26.00
C MET A 103 -6.16 -3.05 26.11
N GLU A 104 -7.07 -3.12 27.08
CA GLU A 104 -7.91 -2.06 27.66
C GLU A 104 -8.15 -0.82 26.78
N SER A 105 -9.07 -0.93 25.82
CA SER A 105 -9.60 0.25 25.14
C SER A 105 -10.28 1.18 26.14
N LYS A 106 -9.72 2.37 26.34
CA LYS A 106 -10.34 3.42 27.17
C LYS A 106 -11.70 3.79 26.60
N VAL A 107 -12.73 3.77 27.45
CA VAL A 107 -14.05 4.30 27.09
C VAL A 107 -13.90 5.80 26.85
N VAL A 108 -14.13 6.23 25.61
CA VAL A 108 -14.03 7.63 25.18
C VAL A 108 -15.42 8.24 25.01
N GLU A 109 -15.59 9.47 25.50
CA GLU A 109 -16.82 10.25 25.29
C GLU A 109 -16.97 10.62 23.81
N LYS A 110 -18.14 10.31 23.24
CA LYS A 110 -18.50 10.71 21.88
C LYS A 110 -19.04 12.14 21.90
N GLY A 111 -18.84 12.89 20.81
CA GLY A 111 -19.48 14.20 20.62
C GLY A 111 -18.54 15.36 20.29
N GLY A 112 -17.23 15.14 20.32
CA GLY A 112 -16.26 16.15 19.92
C GLY A 112 -16.45 16.60 18.46
N ALA A 113 -16.39 17.91 18.21
CA ALA A 113 -16.52 18.48 16.87
C ALA A 113 -15.39 18.07 15.91
N TYR A 114 -14.23 17.70 16.46
CA TYR A 114 -13.01 17.40 15.70
C TYR A 114 -13.14 16.18 14.77
N TYR A 115 -13.89 15.15 15.19
CA TYR A 115 -14.08 13.92 14.41
C TYR A 115 -15.41 13.90 13.63
N GLN A 116 -16.07 15.05 13.49
CA GLN A 116 -17.30 15.11 12.71
C GLN A 116 -17.01 14.91 11.23
N PHE A 117 -17.83 14.07 10.60
CA PHE A 117 -17.74 13.81 9.17
C PHE A 117 -17.91 15.10 8.36
N ARG A 118 -16.90 15.41 7.53
CA ARG A 118 -16.90 16.58 6.65
C ARG A 118 -17.29 16.23 5.22
N ARG A 119 -16.61 15.25 4.63
CA ARG A 119 -16.77 14.82 3.24
C ARG A 119 -16.09 13.47 3.01
N ASN A 120 -16.61 12.71 2.06
CA ASN A 120 -15.90 11.60 1.43
C ASN A 120 -15.81 11.85 -0.08
N SER A 121 -14.59 11.92 -0.61
CA SER A 121 -14.30 12.13 -2.03
C SER A 121 -14.11 10.80 -2.73
N ARG A 122 -15.17 10.24 -3.31
CA ARG A 122 -15.18 8.87 -3.89
C ARG A 122 -14.75 8.83 -5.35
N SER A 123 -14.75 9.98 -6.01
CA SER A 123 -14.18 10.16 -7.35
C SER A 123 -12.65 9.98 -7.39
N VAL A 124 -12.03 9.87 -6.23
CA VAL A 124 -10.59 9.78 -6.04
C VAL A 124 -10.30 8.50 -5.27
N LYS A 125 -9.75 7.49 -5.94
CA LYS A 125 -9.50 6.16 -5.35
C LYS A 125 -8.06 5.75 -5.57
N SER A 126 -7.44 5.27 -4.49
CA SER A 126 -6.14 4.63 -4.58
C SER A 126 -6.26 3.22 -5.18
N THR A 127 -5.40 2.89 -6.14
CA THR A 127 -5.21 1.53 -6.62
C THR A 127 -4.20 0.85 -5.70
N ILE A 128 -4.61 -0.28 -5.13
CA ILE A 128 -3.81 -1.06 -4.20
C ILE A 128 -3.62 -2.43 -4.84
N LEU A 129 -2.38 -2.80 -5.13
CA LEU A 129 -2.06 -4.05 -5.83
C LEU A 129 -1.76 -5.19 -4.86
N HIS A 130 -1.12 -4.90 -3.72
CA HIS A 130 -0.78 -5.91 -2.73
C HIS A 130 -1.73 -5.85 -1.54
N PHE A 131 -2.17 -6.98 -1.01
CA PHE A 131 -3.17 -7.02 0.07
C PHE A 131 -2.64 -6.57 1.45
N GLN A 132 -1.31 -6.51 1.66
CA GLN A 132 -0.71 -6.02 2.91
C GLN A 132 -0.18 -4.59 2.83
N LEU A 133 0.21 -4.11 1.63
CA LEU A 133 0.87 -2.81 1.49
C LEU A 133 -0.17 -1.71 1.32
N ARG A 134 -0.17 -0.74 2.23
CA ARG A 134 -1.22 0.30 2.31
C ARG A 134 -0.69 1.72 2.46
N ASN A 135 0.62 1.93 2.51
CA ASN A 135 1.22 3.27 2.52
C ASN A 135 1.21 3.88 1.11
N LEU A 136 0.01 4.03 0.53
CA LEU A 136 -0.21 4.55 -0.83
C LEU A 136 -1.07 5.83 -0.83
N VAL A 137 -1.32 6.39 0.35
CA VAL A 137 -2.04 7.66 0.54
C VAL A 137 -1.27 8.48 1.56
N TRP A 138 -0.85 9.69 1.19
CA TRP A 138 0.00 10.53 2.01
C TRP A 138 -0.50 11.98 2.02
N ALA A 139 -0.86 12.49 3.20
CA ALA A 139 -1.29 13.87 3.36
C ALA A 139 -0.10 14.73 3.83
N THR A 140 0.27 15.74 3.05
CA THR A 140 1.35 16.68 3.40
C THR A 140 0.83 17.95 4.06
N SER A 141 -0.46 18.23 3.90
CA SER A 141 -1.16 19.35 4.52
C SER A 141 -2.63 18.97 4.76
N LYS A 142 -3.43 19.91 5.29
CA LYS A 142 -4.89 19.75 5.43
C LYS A 142 -5.61 19.61 4.08
N HIS A 143 -4.95 20.00 2.99
CA HIS A 143 -5.55 20.11 1.67
C HIS A 143 -4.84 19.25 0.63
N ASP A 144 -3.58 18.88 0.86
CA ASP A 144 -2.74 18.21 -0.12
C ASP A 144 -2.59 16.73 0.22
N VAL A 145 -3.14 15.89 -0.64
CA VAL A 145 -3.09 14.42 -0.52
C VAL A 145 -2.46 13.85 -1.78
N PHE A 146 -1.48 12.98 -1.62
CA PHE A 146 -0.83 12.24 -2.69
C PHE A 146 -1.24 10.78 -2.58
N PHE A 147 -1.58 10.15 -3.69
CA PHE A 147 -1.94 8.74 -3.67
C PHE A 147 -1.69 8.07 -5.02
N MET A 148 -1.52 6.75 -4.98
CA MET A 148 -1.31 5.93 -6.17
C MET A 148 -2.65 5.55 -6.82
N SER A 149 -2.83 5.80 -8.12
CA SER A 149 -4.02 5.46 -8.89
C SER A 149 -3.63 5.04 -10.31
N ASN A 150 -3.87 3.78 -10.67
CA ASN A 150 -3.62 3.22 -12.01
C ASN A 150 -2.26 3.61 -12.60
N PHE A 151 -1.16 3.21 -11.96
CA PHE A 151 0.21 3.57 -12.35
C PHE A 151 0.57 5.07 -12.28
N SER A 152 -0.34 5.93 -11.84
CA SER A 152 -0.08 7.36 -11.66
C SER A 152 -0.13 7.77 -10.20
N ILE A 153 0.89 8.48 -9.73
CA ILE A 153 0.85 9.18 -8.46
C ILE A 153 0.15 10.50 -8.68
N ILE A 154 -0.98 10.67 -8.01
CA ILE A 154 -1.87 11.81 -8.16
C ILE A 154 -1.75 12.70 -6.93
N HIS A 155 -1.65 14.01 -7.16
CA HIS A 155 -1.90 15.02 -6.14
C HIS A 155 -3.36 15.44 -6.21
N TRP A 156 -4.05 15.35 -5.07
CA TRP A 156 -5.41 15.82 -4.87
C TRP A 156 -5.41 16.99 -3.91
N ASN A 157 -5.96 18.11 -4.36
CA ASN A 157 -6.22 19.25 -3.53
C ASN A 157 -7.68 19.22 -3.03
N ALA A 158 -7.87 18.94 -1.75
CA ALA A 158 -9.18 18.81 -1.14
C ALA A 158 -9.95 20.15 -1.00
N LEU A 159 -9.26 21.29 -1.10
CA LEU A 159 -9.87 22.62 -1.06
C LEU A 159 -10.50 22.98 -2.42
N THR A 160 -9.73 22.84 -3.50
CA THR A 160 -10.19 23.16 -4.87
C THR A 160 -10.91 21.99 -5.53
N CYS A 161 -10.82 20.78 -4.97
CA CYS A 161 -11.32 19.54 -5.56
C CYS A 161 -10.71 19.25 -6.93
N THR A 162 -9.43 19.54 -7.09
CA THR A 162 -8.68 19.32 -8.33
C THR A 162 -7.66 18.22 -8.16
N ARG A 163 -7.47 17.44 -9.23
CA ARG A 163 -6.42 16.42 -9.33
C ARG A 163 -5.38 16.84 -10.36
N SER A 164 -4.12 16.55 -10.08
CA SER A 164 -3.01 16.66 -11.04
C SER A 164 -2.12 15.43 -10.94
N GLU A 165 -1.66 14.94 -12.09
CA GLU A 165 -0.69 13.86 -12.14
C GLU A 165 0.70 14.38 -11.78
N VAL A 166 1.38 13.71 -10.86
CA VAL A 166 2.72 14.08 -10.38
C VAL A 166 3.80 13.21 -11.02
N LEU A 167 3.52 11.92 -11.15
CA LEU A 167 4.41 10.94 -11.75
C LEU A 167 3.59 9.79 -12.33
N ASN A 168 3.83 9.45 -13.60
CA ASN A 168 3.25 8.29 -14.26
C ASN A 168 4.32 7.22 -14.42
N VAL A 169 4.12 6.06 -13.78
CA VAL A 169 5.05 4.91 -13.81
C VAL A 169 4.54 3.78 -14.73
N ALA A 170 3.50 4.01 -15.53
CA ALA A 170 3.03 3.05 -16.53
C ALA A 170 4.03 2.93 -17.70
N GLY A 171 4.67 4.05 -18.03
CA GLY A 171 5.71 4.13 -19.05
C GLY A 171 7.10 3.91 -18.48
N HIS A 172 8.09 4.26 -19.29
CA HIS A 172 9.48 4.31 -18.89
C HIS A 172 9.76 5.58 -18.07
N VAL A 173 10.37 5.41 -16.90
CA VAL A 173 10.70 6.47 -15.95
C VAL A 173 12.19 6.40 -15.64
N ALA A 174 12.94 7.40 -16.07
CA ALA A 174 14.37 7.51 -15.81
C ALA A 174 14.70 8.87 -15.15
N PRO A 175 15.78 8.92 -14.34
CA PRO A 175 16.23 10.17 -13.76
C PRO A 175 16.74 11.11 -14.86
N ILE A 176 16.39 12.39 -14.76
CA ILE A 176 16.90 13.43 -15.68
C ILE A 176 18.23 14.04 -15.19
N GLU A 177 18.53 13.84 -13.91
CA GLU A 177 19.77 14.27 -13.25
C GLU A 177 20.75 13.10 -13.18
N LYS A 178 22.05 13.38 -13.25
CA LYS A 178 23.10 12.35 -13.14
C LYS A 178 23.73 12.43 -11.77
N HIS A 179 23.39 11.47 -10.92
CA HIS A 179 23.93 11.33 -9.57
C HIS A 179 24.64 10.00 -9.38
N PRO A 180 25.70 9.91 -8.56
CA PRO A 180 26.36 8.65 -8.25
C PRO A 180 25.39 7.63 -7.66
N GLY A 181 25.44 6.38 -8.14
CA GLY A 181 24.54 5.32 -7.69
C GLY A 181 23.11 5.42 -8.21
N SER A 182 22.80 6.43 -9.04
CA SER A 182 21.50 6.48 -9.73
C SER A 182 21.50 5.51 -10.91
N LEU A 183 20.46 4.69 -11.03
CA LEU A 183 20.19 3.88 -12.21
C LEU A 183 19.66 4.78 -13.33
N LEU A 184 20.54 5.11 -14.28
CA LEU A 184 20.21 6.00 -15.40
C LEU A 184 19.29 5.32 -16.43
N GLU A 185 19.30 3.99 -16.53
CA GLU A 185 18.30 3.29 -17.34
C GLU A 185 16.88 3.45 -16.81
N GLY A 186 16.68 3.82 -15.55
CA GLY A 186 15.35 3.94 -14.97
C GLY A 186 14.59 2.61 -14.88
N PHE A 187 13.25 2.71 -14.83
CA PHE A 187 12.35 1.57 -14.68
C PHE A 187 11.15 1.69 -15.63
N THR A 188 10.46 0.59 -15.87
CA THR A 188 9.26 0.53 -16.70
C THR A 188 8.18 -0.22 -15.95
N GLN A 189 6.95 0.30 -15.93
CA GLN A 189 5.80 -0.38 -15.32
C GLN A 189 6.01 -0.77 -13.85
N THR A 190 6.70 0.08 -13.09
CA THR A 190 6.97 -0.18 -11.67
C THR A 190 5.67 -0.35 -10.89
N GLN A 191 5.54 -1.50 -10.23
CA GLN A 191 4.44 -1.80 -9.33
C GLN A 191 4.70 -1.14 -7.97
N VAL A 192 4.19 0.07 -7.79
CA VAL A 192 4.38 0.83 -6.55
C VAL A 192 3.56 0.23 -5.41
N GLY A 193 4.24 -0.23 -4.37
CA GLY A 193 3.65 -0.76 -3.13
C GLY A 193 3.58 0.23 -1.98
N THR A 194 4.45 1.23 -1.99
CA THR A 194 4.59 2.20 -0.91
C THR A 194 5.05 3.56 -1.43
N LEU A 195 4.64 4.62 -0.75
CA LEU A 195 4.83 6.02 -1.11
C LEU A 195 5.12 6.81 0.17
N ALA A 196 6.06 7.76 0.08
CA ALA A 196 6.23 8.83 1.06
C ALA A 196 6.31 10.18 0.36
N VAL A 197 5.68 11.20 0.93
CA VAL A 197 5.78 12.58 0.43
C VAL A 197 5.97 13.56 1.58
N LYS A 198 7.05 14.34 1.57
CA LYS A 198 7.30 15.31 2.63
C LYS A 198 8.33 16.34 2.18
N ASP A 199 8.19 17.58 2.66
CA ASP A 199 9.18 18.65 2.45
C ASP A 199 9.58 18.82 0.97
N GLY A 200 8.61 18.66 0.05
CA GLY A 200 8.82 18.80 -1.39
C GLY A 200 9.43 17.57 -2.08
N LEU A 201 9.71 16.49 -1.35
CA LEU A 201 10.23 15.23 -1.91
C LEU A 201 9.12 14.17 -1.94
N LEU A 202 9.03 13.44 -3.06
CA LEU A 202 8.21 12.25 -3.25
C LEU A 202 9.12 11.06 -3.50
N ILE A 203 8.80 9.93 -2.85
CA ILE A 203 9.49 8.66 -3.06
C ILE A 203 8.45 7.56 -3.27
N ALA A 204 8.60 6.82 -4.36
CA ALA A 204 7.83 5.63 -4.65
C ALA A 204 8.71 4.38 -4.54
N GLY A 205 8.23 3.39 -3.79
CA GLY A 205 8.88 2.09 -3.60
C GLY A 205 8.14 0.99 -4.37
N GLY A 206 8.88 0.27 -5.21
CA GLY A 206 8.38 -0.82 -6.06
C GLY A 206 8.43 -2.20 -5.40
N PHE A 207 7.89 -3.19 -6.10
CA PHE A 207 7.95 -4.61 -5.70
C PHE A 207 9.31 -5.27 -5.97
N GLN A 208 10.16 -4.68 -6.81
CA GLN A 208 11.47 -5.25 -7.19
C GLN A 208 12.64 -4.38 -6.70
N GLY A 209 12.55 -3.87 -5.47
CA GLY A 209 13.58 -3.05 -4.83
C GLY A 209 13.74 -1.66 -5.43
N GLU A 210 12.85 -1.25 -6.33
CA GLU A 210 12.92 0.02 -7.04
C GLU A 210 12.58 1.18 -6.10
N LEU A 211 13.39 2.23 -6.13
CA LEU A 211 13.14 3.50 -5.45
C LEU A 211 13.18 4.61 -6.49
N ILE A 212 12.07 5.33 -6.65
CA ILE A 212 11.94 6.47 -7.55
C ILE A 212 11.74 7.74 -6.73
N CYS A 213 12.71 8.65 -6.80
CA CYS A 213 12.72 9.89 -6.04
C CYS A 213 12.48 11.10 -6.96
N LYS A 214 11.49 11.92 -6.62
CA LYS A 214 11.10 13.10 -7.37
C LYS A 214 10.95 14.30 -6.43
N TYR A 215 11.68 15.38 -6.71
CA TYR A 215 11.36 16.68 -6.14
C TYR A 215 10.12 17.26 -6.84
N LEU A 216 9.17 17.77 -6.06
CA LEU A 216 7.87 18.27 -6.53
C LEU A 216 7.98 19.65 -7.19
N ASP A 217 9.01 20.42 -6.86
CA ASP A 217 9.30 21.75 -7.42
C ASP A 217 10.17 21.69 -8.69
N ARG A 218 10.53 20.48 -9.16
CA ARG A 218 11.38 20.26 -10.33
C ARG A 218 10.69 19.35 -11.36
N PRO A 219 11.00 19.51 -12.66
CA PRO A 219 10.54 18.58 -13.68
C PRO A 219 11.23 17.21 -13.53
N GLY A 220 10.58 16.15 -14.00
CA GLY A 220 11.18 14.80 -14.09
C GLY A 220 11.47 14.13 -12.75
N VAL A 221 12.17 13.00 -12.82
CA VAL A 221 12.67 12.23 -11.67
C VAL A 221 14.10 12.65 -11.40
N SER A 222 14.44 12.83 -10.12
CA SER A 222 15.78 13.26 -9.72
C SER A 222 16.71 12.08 -9.47
N TYR A 223 16.19 10.95 -8.96
CA TYR A 223 17.03 9.80 -8.62
C TYR A 223 16.23 8.50 -8.71
N CYS A 224 16.85 7.47 -9.30
CA CYS A 224 16.35 6.11 -9.32
C CYS A 224 17.40 5.18 -8.72
N SER A 225 17.01 4.23 -7.87
CA SER A 225 17.91 3.21 -7.34
C SER A 225 17.20 1.88 -7.24
N ARG A 226 17.97 0.80 -7.35
CA ARG A 226 17.53 -0.54 -6.96
C ARG A 226 18.46 -1.02 -5.86
N THR A 227 17.90 -1.35 -4.71
CA THR A 227 18.67 -1.62 -3.48
C THR A 227 19.15 -3.06 -3.34
N THR A 228 18.45 -3.99 -3.98
CA THR A 228 18.73 -5.42 -4.05
C THR A 228 18.09 -5.98 -5.33
N TYR A 229 18.53 -7.15 -5.77
CA TYR A 229 18.00 -7.87 -6.92
C TYR A 229 17.33 -9.19 -6.52
N ASP A 230 17.04 -9.37 -5.22
CA ASP A 230 16.32 -10.54 -4.73
C ASP A 230 14.90 -10.60 -5.33
N ASP A 231 14.42 -11.81 -5.60
CA ASP A 231 13.13 -12.03 -6.28
C ASP A 231 11.92 -11.50 -5.49
N ASN A 232 12.08 -11.24 -4.19
CA ASN A 232 11.05 -10.69 -3.30
C ASN A 232 11.46 -9.35 -2.66
N ALA A 233 12.17 -8.50 -3.40
CA ALA A 233 12.71 -7.21 -2.96
C ALA A 233 11.67 -6.10 -2.71
N ILE A 234 10.48 -6.43 -2.23
CA ILE A 234 9.39 -5.47 -2.05
C ILE A 234 9.81 -4.35 -1.08
N SER A 235 9.60 -3.11 -1.50
CA SER A 235 9.73 -1.95 -0.60
C SER A 235 8.52 -1.88 0.34
N ASN A 236 8.76 -2.09 1.63
CA ASN A 236 7.71 -2.19 2.63
C ASN A 236 7.36 -0.83 3.24
N ALA A 237 8.38 -0.06 3.63
CA ALA A 237 8.19 1.24 4.28
C ALA A 237 9.19 2.27 3.78
N LEU A 238 8.69 3.49 3.61
CA LEU A 238 9.46 4.68 3.30
C LEU A 238 9.11 5.76 4.31
N GLU A 239 10.11 6.46 4.82
CA GLU A 239 9.91 7.63 5.68
C GLU A 239 10.91 8.71 5.30
N ILE A 240 10.40 9.92 5.04
CA ILE A 240 11.21 11.09 4.70
C ILE A 240 11.40 11.92 5.97
N TYR A 241 12.62 12.38 6.22
CA TYR A 241 12.94 13.17 7.40
C TYR A 241 14.09 14.13 7.15
N SER A 242 14.17 15.19 7.95
CA SER A 242 15.34 16.06 7.98
C SER A 242 16.34 15.52 8.99
N SER A 243 17.59 15.36 8.58
CA SER A 243 18.69 15.03 9.49
C SER A 243 19.00 16.21 10.43
N PRO A 244 19.83 16.02 11.47
CA PRO A 244 20.23 17.11 12.36
C PRO A 244 20.93 18.28 11.66
N SER A 245 21.51 18.08 10.47
CA SER A 245 22.09 19.17 9.67
C SER A 245 21.05 19.94 8.85
N GLY A 246 19.80 19.48 8.82
CA GLY A 246 18.73 20.01 7.98
C GLY A 246 18.66 19.37 6.59
N ALA A 247 19.61 18.49 6.24
CA ALA A 247 19.60 17.77 4.97
C ALA A 247 18.40 16.82 4.90
N LEU A 248 17.76 16.72 3.74
CA LEU A 248 16.68 15.75 3.52
C LEU A 248 17.26 14.36 3.37
N HIS A 249 16.71 13.44 4.15
CA HIS A 249 17.02 12.02 4.10
C HIS A 249 15.74 11.22 3.93
N PHE A 250 15.89 9.97 3.52
CA PHE A 250 14.83 9.00 3.69
C PHE A 250 15.36 7.64 4.09
N THR A 251 14.54 6.94 4.86
CA THR A 251 14.78 5.53 5.21
C THR A 251 13.90 4.65 4.34
N ALA A 252 14.47 3.58 3.79
CA ALA A 252 13.74 2.53 3.09
C ALA A 252 13.94 1.18 3.79
N ALA A 253 12.83 0.53 4.15
CA ALA A 253 12.82 -0.85 4.63
C ALA A 253 12.35 -1.77 3.51
N ILE A 254 13.16 -2.75 3.17
CA ILE A 254 12.98 -3.59 1.99
C ILE A 254 13.01 -5.04 2.44
N ASN A 255 12.27 -5.89 1.74
CA ASN A 255 12.10 -7.29 2.07
C ASN A 255 13.32 -8.17 1.73
N ASP A 256 14.50 -7.66 2.04
CA ASP A 256 15.80 -8.32 1.98
C ASP A 256 16.49 -8.28 3.35
N SER A 257 15.69 -8.16 4.41
CA SER A 257 16.16 -7.91 5.77
C SER A 257 16.99 -6.62 5.91
N GLY A 258 16.88 -5.67 4.97
CA GLY A 258 17.68 -4.45 4.94
C GLY A 258 16.86 -3.18 5.23
N VAL A 259 17.42 -2.34 6.10
CA VAL A 259 16.99 -0.95 6.31
C VAL A 259 18.09 -0.02 5.85
N ARG A 260 17.79 0.88 4.93
CA ARG A 260 18.75 1.75 4.25
C ARG A 260 18.41 3.21 4.48
N ASP A 261 19.43 4.03 4.67
CA ASP A 261 19.30 5.48 4.77
C ASP A 261 19.93 6.15 3.54
N PHE A 262 19.24 7.12 2.97
CA PHE A 262 19.67 7.86 1.79
C PHE A 262 19.75 9.35 2.11
N ASP A 263 20.87 9.98 1.74
CA ASP A 263 21.09 11.42 1.79
C ASP A 263 20.71 12.02 0.43
N MET A 264 19.71 12.91 0.42
CA MET A 264 19.16 13.52 -0.79
C MET A 264 19.82 14.83 -1.20
N GLU A 265 20.79 15.33 -0.43
CA GLU A 265 21.73 16.35 -0.90
C GLU A 265 22.85 15.71 -1.75
N ARG A 266 23.28 14.51 -1.36
CA ARG A 266 24.35 13.76 -2.05
C ARG A 266 23.84 12.70 -3.03
N PHE A 267 22.54 12.40 -2.98
CA PHE A 267 21.88 11.34 -3.76
C PHE A 267 22.54 9.97 -3.61
N GLN A 268 22.85 9.59 -2.37
CA GLN A 268 23.58 8.36 -2.06
C GLN A 268 23.02 7.66 -0.83
N GLN A 269 23.08 6.33 -0.86
CA GLN A 269 22.89 5.53 0.34
C GLN A 269 24.05 5.81 1.33
N THR A 270 23.73 6.24 2.54
CA THR A 270 24.73 6.53 3.58
C THR A 270 24.86 5.41 4.61
N LYS A 271 23.79 4.64 4.83
CA LYS A 271 23.78 3.55 5.81
C LYS A 271 22.97 2.36 5.30
N HIS A 272 23.37 1.18 5.75
CA HIS A 272 22.65 -0.06 5.53
C HIS A 272 22.73 -0.88 6.82
N PHE A 273 21.57 -1.25 7.35
CA PHE A 273 21.41 -2.06 8.55
C PHE A 273 20.70 -3.36 8.16
N SER A 274 21.29 -4.50 8.51
CA SER A 274 20.60 -5.78 8.42
C SER A 274 19.80 -6.02 9.68
N VAL A 275 18.54 -6.39 9.52
CA VAL A 275 17.62 -6.75 10.60
C VAL A 275 17.36 -8.24 10.47
N SER A 276 17.94 -9.03 11.36
CA SER A 276 17.50 -10.42 11.55
C SER A 276 16.11 -10.39 12.17
N LEU A 277 15.06 -10.62 11.39
CA LEU A 277 13.77 -10.94 11.96
C LEU A 277 13.95 -12.25 12.75
N ALA A 278 13.64 -12.23 14.05
CA ALA A 278 13.74 -13.40 14.89
C ALA A 278 12.63 -14.40 14.52
N SER A 279 12.82 -15.17 13.45
CA SER A 279 11.92 -16.28 13.09
C SER A 279 12.29 -17.60 13.78
N GLU A 280 13.42 -17.70 14.50
CA GLU A 280 13.87 -19.01 15.03
C GLU A 280 14.08 -19.14 16.55
N SER A 281 13.96 -18.08 17.36
CA SER A 281 14.34 -18.16 18.79
C SER A 281 13.19 -18.34 19.81
N TYR A 282 11.94 -18.51 19.37
CA TYR A 282 10.82 -18.79 20.30
C TYR A 282 10.44 -20.26 20.43
N PHE A 283 11.02 -21.16 19.62
CA PHE A 283 10.83 -22.62 19.73
C PHE A 283 12.00 -23.31 20.43
N SER A 284 12.40 -22.83 21.61
CA SER A 284 12.97 -23.72 22.61
C SER A 284 12.61 -23.22 24.01
N LYS A 285 11.51 -23.74 24.56
CA LYS A 285 11.41 -23.90 26.01
C LYS A 285 11.35 -25.39 26.28
N SER A 286 12.45 -25.85 26.88
CA SER A 286 12.62 -27.06 27.68
C SER A 286 11.43 -27.39 28.56
#